data_AF-A0A382FKD4-F1
#
_entry.id   AF-A0A382FKD4-F1
#
_cell.length_a   1.000
_cell.length_b   1.000
_cell.length_c   1.000
_cell.angle_alpha   90.00
_cell.angle_beta   90.00
_cell.angle_gamma   90.00
#
_symmetry.space_group_name_H-M   'P 1'
#
loop_
_entity.id
_entity.type
_entity.pdbx_description
1 polymer ?
#
loop_
_entity_poly.entity_id
_entity_poly.type
_entity_poly.pdbx_seq_one_letter_code
_entity_poly.pdbx_strand_id
1 'polypeptide(L)' 'MKRILLLAVLFVAASLQAAKPNIIFIMADDMGYGDVQALNPKSKIPTPHLNRLAKQGMT' A
#
# COMPACT_ATOMS: atom_id res chain seq x y z
N MET A 1 32.66 10.63 -25.13
CA MET A 1 31.74 11.19 -24.09
C MET A 1 30.38 10.50 -24.04
N LYS A 2 29.63 10.35 -25.16
CA LYS A 2 28.30 9.70 -25.17
C LYS A 2 28.28 8.25 -24.63
N ARG A 3 29.32 7.45 -24.91
CA ARG A 3 29.45 6.07 -24.40
C ARG A 3 29.65 6.01 -22.88
N ILE A 4 30.41 6.94 -22.32
CA ILE A 4 30.62 7.04 -20.87
C ILE A 4 29.31 7.44 -20.19
N LEU A 5 28.58 8.39 -20.78
CA LEU A 5 27.26 8.78 -20.28
C LEU A 5 26.26 7.62 -20.31
N LEU A 6 26.23 6.86 -21.41
CA LEU A 6 25.37 5.68 -21.54
C LEU A 6 25.71 4.61 -20.48
N LEU A 7 27.00 4.34 -20.25
CA LEU A 7 27.44 3.38 -19.24
C LEU A 7 27.09 3.85 -17.82
N ALA A 8 27.21 5.15 -17.53
CA ALA A 8 26.81 5.71 -16.24
C ALA A 8 25.31 5.56 -15.97
N VAL A 9 24.47 5.80 -16.98
CA VAL A 9 23.00 5.61 -16.87
C VAL A 9 22.65 4.15 -16.61
N LEU A 10 23.29 3.22 -17.33
CA LEU A 10 23.06 1.78 -17.14
C LEU A 10 23.49 1.30 -15.74
N PHE A 11 24.59 1.84 -15.21
CA PHE A 11 25.07 1.51 -13.87
C PHE A 11 24.11 2.00 -12.77
N VAL A 12 23.59 3.23 -12.89
CA VAL A 12 22.60 3.77 -11.94
C VAL A 12 21.29 2.97 -12.00
N ALA A 13 20.81 2.64 -13.21
CA ALA A 13 19.62 1.80 -13.40
C ALA A 13 19.76 0.42 -12.74
N ALA A 14 20.94 -0.20 -12.84
CA ALA A 14 21.21 -1.49 -12.21
C ALA A 14 21.28 -1.42 -10.67
N SER A 15 21.62 -0.26 -10.10
CA SER A 15 21.72 -0.06 -8.64
C SER A 15 20.39 0.25 -7.95
N LEU A 16 19.32 0.48 -8.72
CA LEU A 16 17.98 0.77 -8.20
C LEU A 16 17.29 -0.54 -7.75
N GLN A 17 17.70 -1.06 -6.60
CA GLN A 17 16.98 -2.13 -5.91
C GLN A 17 16.07 -1.53 -4.84
N ALA A 18 14.75 -1.69 -5.01
CA ALA A 18 13.80 -1.32 -3.98
C ALA A 18 14.00 -2.20 -2.73
N ALA A 19 13.81 -1.60 -1.56
CA ALA A 19 13.76 -2.37 -0.32
C ALA A 19 12.58 -3.36 -0.39
N LYS A 20 12.79 -4.57 0.13
CA LYS A 20 11.71 -5.56 0.24
C LYS A 20 10.69 -5.03 1.26
N PRO A 21 9.41 -4.87 0.90
CA PRO A 21 8.41 -4.42 1.86
C PRO A 21 8.12 -5.54 2.88
N ASN A 22 7.71 -5.14 4.09
CA ASN A 22 7.06 -6.05 5.01
C ASN A 22 5.58 -6.15 4.65
N ILE A 23 5.06 -7.36 4.53
CA ILE A 23 3.66 -7.61 4.18
C ILE A 23 2.94 -8.11 5.44
N ILE A 24 1.90 -7.39 5.85
CA ILE A 24 1.01 -7.79 6.95
C ILE A 24 -0.35 -8.12 6.36
N PHE A 25 -0.78 -9.37 6.49
CA PHE A 25 -2.13 -9.81 6.11
C PHE A 25 -3.02 -9.84 7.35
N ILE A 26 -4.06 -9.03 7.37
CA ILE A 26 -5.03 -8.96 8.46
C ILE A 26 -6.32 -9.60 7.97
N MET A 27 -6.71 -10.70 8.61
CA MET A 27 -7.95 -11.42 8.32
C MET A 27 -8.88 -11.31 9.53
N ALA A 28 -10.13 -10.92 9.28
CA ALA A 28 -11.18 -10.94 10.28
C ALA A 28 -12.18 -12.03 9.91
N ASP A 29 -12.54 -12.87 10.88
CA ASP A 29 -13.54 -13.91 10.71
C ASP A 29 -14.95 -13.33 10.85
N ASP A 30 -15.89 -13.79 10.03
CA ASP A 30 -17.31 -13.37 9.99
C ASP A 30 -17.59 -11.85 9.96
N MET A 31 -16.61 -11.03 9.58
CA MET A 31 -16.83 -9.58 9.43
C MET A 31 -17.62 -9.29 8.15
N GLY A 32 -18.80 -8.69 8.30
CA GLY A 32 -19.61 -8.28 7.17
C GLY A 32 -19.01 -7.06 6.44
N TYR A 33 -19.23 -6.98 5.14
CA TYR A 33 -18.77 -5.84 4.33
C TYR A 33 -19.27 -4.48 4.87
N GLY A 34 -20.52 -4.46 5.35
CA GLY A 34 -21.16 -3.26 5.90
C GLY A 34 -20.71 -2.87 7.32
N ASP A 35 -19.87 -3.67 7.97
CA ASP A 35 -19.39 -3.39 9.32
C ASP A 35 -18.27 -2.34 9.32
N VAL A 36 -17.46 -2.31 8.27
CA VAL A 36 -16.39 -1.31 8.12
C VAL A 36 -16.99 0.01 7.67
N GLN A 37 -16.83 1.07 8.48
CA GLN A 37 -17.45 2.36 8.20
C GLN A 37 -16.98 2.99 6.87
N ALA A 38 -15.73 2.73 6.46
CA ALA A 38 -15.23 3.16 5.15
C ALA A 38 -15.99 2.55 3.96
N LEU A 39 -16.63 1.38 4.14
CA LEU A 39 -17.39 0.65 3.12
C LEU A 39 -18.89 0.90 3.24
N ASN A 40 -19.35 1.34 4.41
CA ASN A 40 -20.74 1.70 4.67
C ASN A 40 -20.81 2.93 5.59
N PRO A 41 -21.13 4.13 5.06
CA PRO A 41 -21.25 5.35 5.86
C PRO A 41 -22.32 5.29 6.97
N LYS A 42 -23.27 4.35 6.86
CA LYS A 42 -24.31 4.10 7.88
C LYS A 42 -23.93 2.97 8.85
N SER A 43 -22.69 2.46 8.80
CA SER A 43 -22.22 1.44 9.76
C SER A 43 -22.36 1.96 11.18
N LYS A 44 -22.87 1.10 12.06
CA LYS A 44 -23.03 1.39 13.49
C LYS A 44 -21.76 1.08 14.29
N ILE A 45 -20.78 0.41 13.69
CA ILE A 45 -19.55 -0.03 14.35
C ILE A 45 -18.45 1.01 14.09
N PRO A 46 -17.91 1.69 15.12
CA PRO A 46 -16.80 2.60 14.93
C PRO A 46 -15.51 1.83 14.57
N THR A 47 -14.99 2.05 13.36
CA THR A 47 -13.75 1.42 12.88
C THR A 47 -12.65 2.45 12.58
N PRO A 48 -12.25 3.32 13.52
CA PRO A 48 -11.38 4.48 13.24
C PRO A 48 -10.01 4.09 12.66
N HIS A 49 -9.46 2.93 13.04
CA HIS A 49 -8.19 2.45 12.49
C HIS A 49 -8.33 1.90 11.07
N LEU A 50 -9.38 1.15 10.77
CA LEU A 50 -9.66 0.68 9.40
C LEU A 50 -9.99 1.86 8.48
N ASN A 51 -10.71 2.87 8.99
CA ASN A 51 -11.00 4.11 8.23
C ASN A 51 -9.71 4.85 7.86
N ARG A 52 -8.75 4.94 8.79
CA ARG A 52 -7.44 5.54 8.52
C ARG A 52 -6.66 4.73 7.48
N LEU A 53 -6.66 3.40 7.59
CA LEU A 53 -6.01 2.52 6.60
C LEU A 53 -6.62 2.70 5.21
N ALA A 54 -7.96 2.71 5.10
CA ALA A 54 -8.68 2.95 3.85
C ALA A 54 -8.33 4.30 3.21
N LYS A 55 -8.30 5.38 4.02
CA LYS A 55 -7.93 6.74 3.55
C LYS A 55 -6.47 6.85 3.08
N GLN A 56 -5.56 6.07 3.67
CA GLN A 56 -4.13 6.09 3.37
C GLN A 56 -3.73 5.10 2.28
N GLY A 57 -4.66 4.25 1.85
CA GLY A 57 -4.44 3.21 0.86
C GLY A 57 -5.46 3.28 -0.27
N MET A 58 -5.98 2.11 -0.63
CA MET A 58 -7.04 1.95 -1.62
C MET A 58 -8.27 1.37 -0.92
N THR A 59 -9.47 1.73 -1.39
CA THR A 59 -10.76 1.25 -0.89
C THR A 59 -11.59 0.75 -2.04
#